data_AF-A0A259LPR0-F1
#
_entry.id   AF-A0A259LPR0-F1
#
_cell.length_a   1.000
_cell.length_b   1.000
_cell.length_c   1.000
_cell.angle_alpha   90.00
_cell.angle_beta   90.00
_cell.angle_gamma   90.00
#
_symmetry.space_group_name_H-M   'P 1'
#
loop_
_entity.id
_entity.type
_entity.pdbx_description
1 polymer ?
#
loop_
_entity_poly.entity_id
_entity_poly.type
_entity_poly.pdbx_seq_one_letter_code
_entity_poly.pdbx_strand_id
1 'polypeptide(L)'
;MSRAIVWFRRDLRLHDNPALAAALADGHEPIPVYVHAPDEEAPWAPGAASRAWLARSLHALDAQLRARGSRLLVLRGESGAQLQALIAASGAVAVYWNRLYEPACIARDRALTVALRARGVAVSSHNAALLVEPWQVATQKGDPYRVFTPFWRAARLLIPAQFAVPGAPSVLPPLPVVAGHEIDALGLSARPQWDAGFWPHWQPGEVGAHEALSVFLDDAVRGYKAQRDIPGRVGTSRLSPHLHFGEISPRQIWNALACAGLPAHCDEHVQHYRNELGWREFSHHLLFHYPHTPERNLDARFDGFAWAAPDPALLRAWQRGRTGVPLVDAGMRELWHTGWMHNRVRM
;
A
#
# COMPACT_ATOMS: atom_id res chain seq x y z
N MET A 1 3.88 21.03 23.87
CA MET A 1 2.66 21.15 23.03
C MET A 1 1.74 19.98 23.38
N SER A 2 0.54 19.87 22.79
CA SER A 2 -0.28 18.66 22.96
C SER A 2 0.26 17.53 22.08
N ARG A 3 0.02 16.27 22.46
CA ARG A 3 0.50 15.11 21.72
C ARG A 3 -0.60 14.52 20.85
N ALA A 4 -0.23 13.98 19.70
CA ALA A 4 -1.12 13.24 18.83
C ALA A 4 -0.48 11.92 18.40
N ILE A 5 -1.26 10.85 18.39
CA ILE A 5 -0.80 9.57 17.81
C ILE A 5 -0.91 9.68 16.29
N VAL A 6 0.15 9.33 15.58
CA VAL A 6 0.12 9.11 14.12
C VAL A 6 0.26 7.61 13.90
N TRP A 7 -0.86 6.96 13.55
CA TRP A 7 -0.92 5.51 13.38
C TRP A 7 -0.63 5.12 11.93
N PHE A 8 0.55 4.58 11.71
CA PHE A 8 1.03 4.01 10.46
C PHE A 8 0.50 2.58 10.27
N ARG A 9 0.09 2.25 9.05
CA ARG A 9 -0.35 0.92 8.60
C ARG A 9 0.27 0.56 7.24
N ARG A 10 -0.32 1.04 6.14
CA ARG A 10 0.13 0.80 4.75
C ARG A 10 0.48 2.13 4.07
N ASP A 11 1.24 2.91 4.80
CA ASP A 11 1.64 4.29 4.52
C ASP A 11 3.02 4.55 5.16
N LEU A 12 3.92 3.56 5.04
CA LEU A 12 5.21 3.47 5.71
C LEU A 12 6.26 4.42 5.09
N ARG A 13 5.96 5.71 5.12
CA ARG A 13 6.77 6.79 4.54
C ARG A 13 6.57 8.10 5.32
N LEU A 14 7.54 9.01 5.20
CA LEU A 14 7.46 10.34 5.81
C LEU A 14 7.09 11.42 4.79
N HIS A 15 7.52 11.28 3.53
CA HIS A 15 7.11 12.17 2.44
C HIS A 15 5.68 11.87 2.03
N ASP A 16 4.95 12.92 1.69
CA ASP A 16 3.54 12.85 1.30
C ASP A 16 2.69 11.99 2.24
N ASN A 17 2.90 12.14 3.55
CA ASN A 17 2.09 11.49 4.57
C ASN A 17 1.11 12.52 5.17
N PRO A 18 -0.16 12.56 4.73
CA PRO A 18 -1.11 13.59 5.15
C PRO A 18 -1.49 13.50 6.62
N ALA A 19 -1.59 12.30 7.20
CA ALA A 19 -1.85 12.15 8.63
C ALA A 19 -0.73 12.77 9.48
N LEU A 20 0.53 12.51 9.12
CA LEU A 20 1.68 13.12 9.79
C LEU A 20 1.71 14.64 9.58
N ALA A 21 1.52 15.10 8.34
CA ALA A 21 1.52 16.52 8.00
C ALA A 21 0.38 17.29 8.72
N ALA A 22 -0.81 16.69 8.82
CA ALA A 22 -1.95 17.29 9.50
C ALA A 22 -1.71 17.38 11.02
N ALA A 23 -1.19 16.33 11.65
CA ALA A 23 -0.86 16.36 13.08
C ALA A 23 0.14 17.49 13.41
N LEU A 24 1.15 17.67 12.56
CA LEU A 24 2.12 18.76 12.70
C LEU A 24 1.50 20.14 12.44
N ALA A 25 0.64 20.27 11.43
CA ALA A 25 -0.04 21.52 11.09
C ALA A 25 -1.01 21.98 12.21
N ASP A 26 -1.63 21.03 12.90
CA ASP A 26 -2.48 21.28 14.07
C ASP A 26 -1.68 21.58 15.36
N GLY A 27 -0.35 21.64 15.27
CA GLY A 27 0.55 22.02 16.37
C GLY A 27 0.80 20.90 17.38
N HIS A 28 0.56 19.64 17.01
CA HIS A 28 0.81 18.50 17.88
C HIS A 28 2.25 18.00 17.78
N GLU A 29 2.76 17.45 18.89
CA GLU A 29 3.93 16.57 18.92
C GLU A 29 3.52 15.15 18.51
N PRO A 30 3.94 14.64 17.34
CA PRO A 30 3.51 13.32 16.87
C PRO A 30 4.15 12.18 17.67
N ILE A 31 3.36 11.16 17.97
CA ILE A 31 3.81 9.84 18.45
C ILE A 31 3.62 8.86 17.28
N PRO A 32 4.68 8.51 16.52
CA PRO A 32 4.60 7.55 15.42
C PRO A 32 4.35 6.14 15.96
N VAL A 33 3.27 5.50 15.53
CA VAL A 33 2.85 4.18 16.04
C VAL A 33 2.58 3.22 14.89
N TYR A 34 3.03 1.98 15.03
CA TYR A 34 2.56 0.83 14.27
C TYR A 34 1.95 -0.18 15.24
N VAL A 35 0.75 -0.68 14.92
CA VAL A 35 0.09 -1.74 15.70
C VAL A 35 0.03 -3.01 14.87
N HIS A 36 0.63 -4.08 15.39
CA HIS A 36 0.58 -5.40 14.77
C HIS A 36 -0.65 -6.19 15.26
N ALA A 37 -1.68 -6.23 14.42
CA ALA A 37 -2.97 -6.86 14.69
C ALA A 37 -3.47 -7.69 13.48
N PRO A 38 -2.72 -8.72 13.02
CA PRO A 38 -3.06 -9.45 11.79
C PRO A 38 -4.42 -10.15 11.85
N ASP A 39 -4.89 -10.49 13.05
CA ASP A 39 -6.18 -11.15 13.27
C ASP A 39 -7.38 -10.25 12.93
N GLU A 40 -7.20 -8.92 12.95
CA GLU A 40 -8.25 -7.96 12.55
C GLU A 40 -8.53 -7.97 11.03
N GLU A 41 -7.59 -8.52 10.25
CA GLU A 41 -7.70 -8.65 8.80
C GLU A 41 -8.07 -10.08 8.37
N ALA A 42 -8.31 -11.01 9.31
CA ALA A 42 -8.68 -12.38 9.00
C ALA A 42 -9.99 -12.46 8.18
N PRO A 43 -10.12 -13.42 7.23
CA PRO A 43 -9.13 -14.44 6.85
C PRO A 43 -8.02 -13.94 5.90
N TRP A 44 -8.01 -12.64 5.58
CA TRP A 44 -7.13 -12.00 4.59
C TRP A 44 -5.81 -11.49 5.20
N ALA A 45 -5.37 -12.09 6.31
CA ALA A 45 -4.13 -11.70 6.98
C ALA A 45 -2.92 -11.79 6.01
N PRO A 46 -1.93 -10.88 6.12
CA PRO A 46 -0.78 -10.86 5.22
C PRO A 46 -0.01 -12.19 5.14
N GLY A 47 0.23 -12.63 3.91
CA GLY A 47 1.04 -13.83 3.62
C GLY A 47 2.52 -13.67 3.96
N ALA A 48 3.29 -14.77 3.90
CA ALA A 48 4.66 -14.81 4.41
C ALA A 48 5.63 -13.83 3.70
N ALA A 49 5.53 -13.69 2.38
CA ALA A 49 6.32 -12.71 1.62
C ALA A 49 6.01 -11.27 2.04
N SER A 50 4.72 -10.95 2.21
CA SER A 50 4.25 -9.64 2.66
C SER A 50 4.75 -9.32 4.07
N ARG A 51 4.72 -10.28 5.00
CA ARG A 51 5.29 -10.10 6.35
C ARG A 51 6.79 -9.86 6.33
N ALA A 52 7.54 -10.61 5.50
CA ALA A 52 8.98 -10.44 5.37
C ALA A 52 9.38 -9.07 4.77
N TRP A 53 8.57 -8.55 3.85
CA TRP A 53 8.69 -7.19 3.34
C TRP A 53 8.39 -6.17 4.44
N LEU A 54 7.23 -6.29 5.09
CA LEU A 54 6.77 -5.42 6.17
C LEU A 54 7.83 -5.27 7.28
N ALA A 55 8.46 -6.37 7.71
CA ALA A 55 9.52 -6.33 8.72
C ALA A 55 10.63 -5.33 8.34
N ARG A 56 11.08 -5.38 7.09
CA ARG A 56 12.14 -4.50 6.55
C ARG A 56 11.66 -3.07 6.39
N SER A 57 10.43 -2.86 5.93
CA SER A 57 9.83 -1.53 5.82
C SER A 57 9.66 -0.84 7.17
N LEU A 58 9.28 -1.58 8.22
CA LEU A 58 9.19 -1.06 9.58
C LEU A 58 10.56 -0.64 10.11
N HIS A 59 11.59 -1.45 9.90
CA HIS A 59 12.97 -1.10 10.24
C HIS A 59 13.46 0.14 9.48
N ALA A 60 13.16 0.25 8.18
CA ALA A 60 13.50 1.41 7.37
C ALA A 60 12.79 2.69 7.87
N LEU A 61 11.50 2.60 8.18
CA LEU A 61 10.72 3.72 8.75
C LEU A 61 11.26 4.13 10.12
N ASP A 62 11.56 3.18 11.01
CA ASP A 62 12.13 3.46 12.33
C ASP A 62 13.49 4.17 12.21
N ALA A 63 14.36 3.72 11.31
CA ALA A 63 15.64 4.37 11.05
C ALA A 63 15.46 5.82 10.57
N GLN A 64 14.50 6.08 9.67
CA GLN A 64 14.19 7.43 9.21
C GLN A 64 13.62 8.33 10.31
N LEU A 65 12.80 7.79 11.20
CA LEU A 65 12.25 8.50 12.36
C LEU A 65 13.36 8.84 13.38
N ARG A 66 14.28 7.91 13.64
CA ARG A 66 15.43 8.11 14.53
C ARG A 66 16.39 9.16 14.03
N ALA A 67 16.68 9.17 12.73
CA ALA A 67 17.49 10.21 12.10
C ALA A 67 16.91 11.63 12.30
N ARG A 68 15.62 11.74 12.64
CA ARG A 68 14.90 13.00 12.88
C ARG A 68 14.63 13.28 14.36
N GLY A 69 15.15 12.47 15.29
CA GLY A 69 14.99 12.66 16.74
C GLY A 69 13.83 11.91 17.39
N SER A 70 13.12 11.06 16.65
CA SER A 70 11.98 10.27 17.13
C SER A 70 12.27 8.76 17.02
N ARG A 71 11.25 7.92 17.03
CA ARG A 71 11.31 6.48 16.69
C ARG A 71 9.92 5.93 16.40
N LEU A 72 9.83 4.74 15.82
CA LEU A 72 8.57 4.03 15.68
C LEU A 72 8.21 3.33 17.00
N LEU A 73 7.03 3.62 17.55
CA LEU A 73 6.47 2.83 18.63
C LEU A 73 5.72 1.64 18.06
N VAL A 74 6.14 0.43 18.41
CA VAL A 74 5.50 -0.80 17.95
C VAL A 74 4.66 -1.39 19.07
N LEU A 75 3.38 -1.62 18.78
CA LEU A 75 2.41 -2.26 19.67
C LEU A 75 1.92 -3.56 19.04
N ARG A 76 1.38 -4.47 19.86
CA ARG A 76 0.84 -5.76 19.40
C ARG A 76 -0.49 -6.06 20.09
N GLY A 77 -1.47 -6.54 19.33
CA GLY A 77 -2.82 -6.85 19.82
C GLY A 77 -3.88 -5.99 19.14
N GLU A 78 -5.11 -6.05 19.65
CA GLU A 78 -6.26 -5.32 19.07
C GLU A 78 -6.01 -3.80 19.04
N SER A 79 -6.18 -3.21 17.87
CA SER A 79 -5.77 -1.83 17.55
C SER A 79 -6.46 -0.81 18.44
N GLY A 80 -7.75 -0.95 18.69
CA GLY A 80 -8.52 -0.05 19.55
C GLY A 80 -8.05 -0.06 21.00
N ALA A 81 -7.80 -1.24 21.57
CA ALA A 81 -7.30 -1.40 22.93
C ALA A 81 -5.88 -0.84 23.06
N GLN A 82 -5.00 -1.13 22.10
CA GLN A 82 -3.62 -0.63 22.10
C GLN A 82 -3.57 0.90 21.99
N LEU A 83 -4.37 1.50 21.09
CA LEU A 83 -4.43 2.95 20.93
C LEU A 83 -5.04 3.63 22.18
N GLN A 84 -6.08 3.06 22.78
CA GLN A 84 -6.65 3.59 24.03
C GLN A 84 -5.68 3.54 25.20
N ALA A 85 -4.94 2.44 25.35
CA ALA A 85 -3.90 2.32 26.36
C ALA A 85 -2.79 3.35 26.14
N LEU A 86 -2.37 3.57 24.89
CA LEU A 86 -1.37 4.56 24.55
C LEU A 86 -1.86 6.00 24.80
N ILE A 87 -3.12 6.31 24.49
CA ILE A 87 -3.72 7.61 24.82
C ILE A 87 -3.63 7.87 26.32
N ALA A 88 -4.02 6.89 27.15
CA ALA A 88 -3.96 7.02 28.60
C ALA A 88 -2.52 7.19 29.12
N ALA A 89 -1.54 6.48 28.55
CA ALA A 89 -0.15 6.54 28.97
C ALA A 89 0.60 7.80 28.51
N SER A 90 0.26 8.33 27.33
CA SER A 90 0.98 9.44 26.70
C SER A 90 0.34 10.82 26.91
N GLY A 91 -0.95 10.85 27.28
CA GLY A 91 -1.76 12.06 27.30
C GLY A 91 -2.08 12.60 25.89
N ALA A 92 -2.02 11.75 24.86
CA ALA A 92 -2.38 12.15 23.50
C ALA A 92 -3.85 12.59 23.44
N VAL A 93 -4.10 13.73 22.81
CA VAL A 93 -5.45 14.33 22.70
C VAL A 93 -6.09 14.04 21.33
N ALA A 94 -5.31 13.50 20.40
CA ALA A 94 -5.74 13.25 19.04
C ALA A 94 -5.09 11.99 18.45
N VAL A 95 -5.76 11.38 17.47
CA VAL A 95 -5.26 10.27 16.66
C VAL A 95 -5.46 10.58 15.18
N TYR A 96 -4.38 10.47 14.41
CA TYR A 96 -4.34 10.69 12.97
C TYR A 96 -3.94 9.38 12.27
N TRP A 97 -4.60 9.06 11.17
CA TRP A 97 -4.20 7.95 10.30
C TRP A 97 -4.57 8.20 8.84
N ASN A 98 -3.96 7.45 7.93
CA ASN A 98 -4.31 7.47 6.52
C ASN A 98 -5.26 6.32 6.18
N ARG A 99 -6.34 6.60 5.46
CA ARG A 99 -7.45 5.65 5.18
C ARG A 99 -6.96 4.39 4.46
N LEU A 100 -7.58 3.26 4.84
CA LEU A 100 -7.54 1.99 4.12
C LEU A 100 -8.94 1.69 3.58
N TYR A 101 -9.03 0.89 2.52
CA TYR A 101 -10.26 0.76 1.73
C TYR A 101 -10.82 -0.66 1.72
N GLU A 102 -10.18 -1.59 2.40
CA GLU A 102 -10.69 -2.94 2.61
C GLU A 102 -11.88 -2.92 3.59
N PRO A 103 -12.91 -3.76 3.37
CA PRO A 103 -14.14 -3.73 4.18
C PRO A 103 -13.91 -3.86 5.69
N ALA A 104 -13.06 -4.81 6.11
CA ALA A 104 -12.72 -5.02 7.52
C ALA A 104 -12.03 -3.78 8.13
N CYS A 105 -11.07 -3.19 7.41
CA CYS A 105 -10.37 -1.97 7.83
C CYS A 105 -11.32 -0.78 7.97
N ILE A 106 -12.25 -0.59 7.02
CA ILE A 106 -13.26 0.48 7.08
C ILE A 106 -14.16 0.29 8.31
N ALA A 107 -14.62 -0.93 8.57
CA ALA A 107 -15.47 -1.23 9.72
C ALA A 107 -14.75 -0.94 11.05
N ARG A 108 -13.50 -1.38 11.18
CA ARG A 108 -12.64 -1.10 12.35
C ARG A 108 -12.43 0.40 12.54
N ASP A 109 -11.98 1.10 11.50
CA ASP A 109 -11.66 2.53 11.58
C ASP A 109 -12.91 3.36 11.94
N ARG A 110 -14.11 2.97 11.48
CA ARG A 110 -15.39 3.57 11.89
C ARG A 110 -15.70 3.34 13.36
N ALA A 111 -15.62 2.09 13.83
CA ALA A 111 -15.88 1.75 15.23
C ALA A 111 -14.92 2.48 16.17
N LEU A 112 -13.63 2.51 15.81
CA LEU A 112 -12.60 3.22 16.55
C LEU A 112 -12.85 4.73 16.59
N THR A 113 -13.23 5.34 15.47
CA THR A 113 -13.57 6.77 15.41
C THR A 113 -14.69 7.13 16.39
N VAL A 114 -15.75 6.31 16.43
CA VAL A 114 -16.88 6.52 17.36
C VAL A 114 -16.41 6.39 18.81
N ALA A 115 -15.68 5.31 19.13
CA ALA A 115 -15.20 5.04 20.48
C ALA A 115 -14.26 6.13 21.03
N LEU A 116 -13.32 6.61 20.21
CA LEU A 116 -12.36 7.64 20.60
C LEU A 116 -13.03 9.01 20.77
N ARG A 117 -13.92 9.40 19.85
CA ARG A 117 -14.65 10.68 19.95
C ARG A 117 -15.58 10.75 21.16
N ALA A 118 -16.22 9.63 21.51
CA ALA A 118 -17.03 9.54 22.72
C ALA A 118 -16.24 9.82 24.01
N ARG A 119 -14.90 9.69 23.97
CA ARG A 119 -13.97 9.96 25.06
C ARG A 119 -13.28 11.33 24.94
N GLY A 120 -13.73 12.18 24.02
CA GLY A 120 -13.15 13.51 23.80
C GLY A 120 -11.80 13.52 23.06
N VAL A 121 -11.39 12.39 22.46
CA VAL A 121 -10.17 12.31 21.65
C VAL A 121 -10.49 12.73 20.23
N ALA A 122 -9.75 13.70 19.70
CA ALA A 122 -9.90 14.12 18.30
C ALA A 122 -9.43 13.01 17.35
N VAL A 123 -10.15 12.79 16.27
CA VAL A 123 -9.82 11.76 15.28
C VAL A 123 -9.90 12.36 13.88
N SER A 124 -8.79 12.26 13.14
CA SER A 124 -8.69 12.68 11.75
C SER A 124 -8.15 11.56 10.87
N SER A 125 -8.76 11.38 9.70
CA SER A 125 -8.28 10.43 8.69
C SER A 125 -8.17 11.08 7.33
N HIS A 126 -7.12 10.73 6.59
CA HIS A 126 -6.76 11.39 5.32
C HIS A 126 -6.54 10.40 4.17
N ASN A 127 -6.69 10.86 2.93
CA ASN A 127 -6.33 10.08 1.75
C ASN A 127 -4.82 10.14 1.51
N ALA A 128 -4.13 9.01 1.62
CA ALA A 128 -2.71 8.89 1.28
C ALA A 128 -2.40 7.80 0.27
N ALA A 129 -3.36 6.93 -0.02
CA ALA A 129 -3.16 5.75 -0.85
C ALA A 129 -3.73 5.91 -2.25
N LEU A 130 -4.60 6.89 -2.51
CA LEU A 130 -5.29 7.05 -3.79
C LEU A 130 -5.08 8.44 -4.40
N LEU A 131 -5.21 8.52 -5.72
CA LEU A 131 -5.25 9.78 -6.45
C LEU A 131 -6.59 10.49 -6.24
N VAL A 132 -7.69 9.73 -6.20
CA VAL A 132 -9.07 10.22 -6.03
C VAL A 132 -9.81 9.25 -5.11
N GLU A 133 -10.71 9.76 -4.26
CA GLU A 133 -11.50 8.90 -3.38
C GLU A 133 -12.56 8.09 -4.16
N PRO A 134 -12.83 6.82 -3.80
CA PRO A 134 -13.77 5.96 -4.52
C PRO A 134 -15.19 6.54 -4.64
N TRP A 135 -15.64 7.30 -3.63
CA TRP A 135 -16.96 7.92 -3.63
C TRP A 135 -17.04 9.22 -4.43
N GLN A 136 -15.91 9.76 -4.92
CA GLN A 136 -15.90 10.95 -5.77
C GLN A 136 -16.14 10.62 -7.25
N VAL A 137 -15.95 9.36 -7.66
CA VAL A 137 -16.09 8.93 -9.05
C VAL A 137 -17.40 8.16 -9.22
N ALA A 138 -18.33 8.73 -9.97
CA ALA A 138 -19.63 8.10 -10.27
C ALA A 138 -20.02 8.31 -11.73
N THR A 139 -20.92 7.46 -12.22
CA THR A 139 -21.57 7.67 -13.52
C THR A 139 -22.45 8.92 -13.49
N GLN A 140 -22.94 9.37 -14.65
CA GLN A 140 -23.90 10.48 -14.73
C GLN A 140 -25.19 10.24 -13.93
N LYS A 141 -25.54 8.97 -13.66
CA LYS A 141 -26.70 8.57 -12.85
C LYS A 141 -26.38 8.45 -11.36
N GLY A 142 -25.13 8.65 -10.94
CA GLY A 142 -24.67 8.45 -9.56
C GLY A 142 -24.23 7.02 -9.25
N ASP A 143 -24.36 6.07 -10.19
CA ASP A 143 -23.98 4.67 -9.97
C ASP A 143 -22.45 4.46 -9.99
N PRO A 144 -21.91 3.48 -9.25
CA PRO A 144 -20.51 3.09 -9.33
C PRO A 144 -20.15 2.44 -10.68
N TYR A 145 -18.98 2.76 -11.23
CA TYR A 145 -18.47 2.10 -12.43
C TYR A 145 -18.09 0.62 -12.20
N ARG A 146 -18.38 -0.22 -13.20
CA ARG A 146 -17.90 -1.63 -13.30
C ARG A 146 -16.97 -1.87 -14.49
N VAL A 147 -16.70 -0.85 -15.30
CA VAL A 147 -15.83 -0.93 -16.48
C VAL A 147 -14.75 0.14 -16.38
N PHE A 148 -13.50 -0.25 -16.64
CA PHE A 148 -12.32 0.59 -16.43
C PHE A 148 -12.30 1.86 -17.29
N THR A 149 -12.48 1.75 -18.61
CA THR A 149 -12.33 2.90 -19.52
C THR A 149 -13.21 4.10 -19.15
N PRO A 150 -14.54 3.96 -18.92
CA PRO A 150 -15.37 5.09 -18.52
C PRO A 150 -15.08 5.55 -17.07
N PHE A 151 -14.71 4.64 -16.15
CA PHE A 151 -14.24 5.01 -14.81
C PHE A 151 -13.02 5.92 -14.89
N TRP A 152 -11.99 5.51 -15.63
CA TRP A 152 -10.72 6.23 -15.70
C TRP A 152 -10.88 7.58 -16.40
N ARG A 153 -11.75 7.65 -17.43
CA ARG A 153 -12.12 8.92 -18.05
C ARG A 153 -12.72 9.89 -17.04
N ALA A 154 -13.63 9.44 -16.18
CA ALA A 154 -14.25 10.26 -15.15
C ALA A 154 -13.25 10.64 -14.05
N ALA A 155 -12.48 9.68 -13.53
CA ALA A 155 -11.48 9.90 -12.49
C ALA A 155 -10.41 10.92 -12.92
N ARG A 156 -9.94 10.87 -14.18
CA ARG A 156 -8.95 11.81 -14.73
C ARG A 156 -9.41 13.26 -14.70
N LEU A 157 -10.71 13.56 -14.72
CA LEU A 157 -11.23 14.92 -14.62
C LEU A 157 -11.10 15.50 -13.20
N LEU A 158 -10.94 14.65 -12.20
CA LEU A 158 -10.80 15.02 -10.79
C LEU A 158 -9.33 15.06 -10.35
N ILE A 159 -8.43 14.45 -11.12
CA ILE A 159 -6.99 14.44 -10.84
C ILE A 159 -6.39 15.79 -11.27
N PRO A 160 -5.79 16.55 -10.35
CA PRO A 160 -5.12 17.80 -10.73
C PRO A 160 -3.89 17.54 -11.60
N ALA A 161 -3.46 18.57 -12.33
CA ALA A 161 -2.22 18.50 -13.12
C ALA A 161 -1.01 18.18 -12.23
N GLN A 162 -0.97 18.74 -11.02
CA GLN A 162 0.04 18.51 -10.01
C GLN A 162 -0.60 18.45 -8.62
N PHE A 163 -0.18 17.50 -7.81
CA PHE A 163 -0.59 17.42 -6.41
C PHE A 163 0.31 18.27 -5.51
N ALA A 164 -0.26 18.86 -4.47
CA ALA A 164 0.54 19.33 -3.33
C ALA A 164 0.99 18.11 -2.52
N VAL A 165 2.30 17.93 -2.40
CA VAL A 165 2.93 16.76 -1.78
C VAL A 165 3.77 17.26 -0.59
N PRO A 166 3.29 17.11 0.65
CA PRO A 166 4.05 17.51 1.84
C PRO A 166 5.43 16.85 1.87
N GLY A 167 6.48 17.62 2.19
CA GLY A 167 7.81 17.06 2.43
C GLY A 167 7.86 16.28 3.74
N ALA A 168 8.87 15.40 3.90
CA ALA A 168 9.14 14.79 5.19
C ALA A 168 9.61 15.87 6.19
N PRO A 169 9.17 15.82 7.46
CA PRO A 169 9.67 16.74 8.48
C PRO A 169 11.18 16.53 8.68
N SER A 170 11.91 17.62 8.90
CA SER A 170 13.36 17.58 9.15
C SER A 170 13.69 17.16 10.59
N VAL A 171 12.81 17.48 11.53
CA VAL A 171 12.95 17.16 12.96
C VAL A 171 11.59 16.71 13.50
N LEU A 172 11.60 15.73 14.39
CA LEU A 172 10.47 15.21 15.13
C LEU A 172 10.82 15.14 16.62
N PRO A 173 9.84 15.36 17.52
CA PRO A 173 10.09 15.26 18.95
C PRO A 173 10.40 13.81 19.37
N PRO A 174 11.17 13.63 20.45
CA PRO A 174 11.36 12.32 21.06
C PRO A 174 10.04 11.79 21.62
N LEU A 175 9.88 10.47 21.65
CA LEU A 175 8.67 9.87 22.20
C LEU A 175 8.60 10.07 23.72
N PRO A 176 7.39 10.18 24.28
CA PRO A 176 7.21 10.02 25.72
C PRO A 176 7.67 8.61 26.16
N VAL A 177 7.94 8.46 27.46
CA VAL A 177 8.29 7.15 28.04
C VAL A 177 7.05 6.27 28.06
N VAL A 178 6.92 5.43 27.03
CA VAL A 178 5.83 4.46 26.86
C VAL A 178 6.40 3.11 26.45
N ALA A 179 5.79 2.04 26.96
CA ALA A 179 6.16 0.67 26.63
C ALA A 179 5.80 0.34 25.18
N GLY A 180 6.63 -0.47 24.54
CA GLY A 180 6.40 -1.01 23.21
C GLY A 180 7.21 -2.28 23.00
N HIS A 181 7.11 -2.85 21.80
CA HIS A 181 7.86 -4.03 21.39
C HIS A 181 9.01 -3.65 20.47
N GLU A 182 10.01 -4.52 20.41
CA GLU A 182 10.98 -4.51 19.31
C GLU A 182 10.32 -5.03 18.02
N ILE A 183 10.70 -4.49 16.86
CA ILE A 183 10.15 -4.92 15.56
C ILE A 183 10.37 -6.43 15.34
N ASP A 184 11.55 -6.95 15.71
CA ASP A 184 11.88 -8.36 15.53
C ASP A 184 11.05 -9.30 16.43
N ALA A 185 10.52 -8.80 17.55
CA ALA A 185 9.65 -9.56 18.44
C ALA A 185 8.26 -9.84 17.82
N LEU A 186 7.92 -9.17 16.70
CA LEU A 186 6.71 -9.44 15.94
C LEU A 186 6.79 -10.76 15.16
N GLY A 187 7.99 -11.33 14.95
CA GLY A 187 8.14 -12.61 14.25
C GLY A 187 7.76 -12.55 12.75
N LEU A 188 7.92 -11.38 12.13
CA LEU A 188 7.54 -11.15 10.73
C LEU A 188 8.53 -11.72 9.71
N SER A 189 9.80 -11.82 10.09
CA SER A 189 10.88 -12.33 9.24
C SER A 189 10.74 -13.83 8.97
N ALA A 190 11.10 -14.26 7.77
CA ALA A 190 11.03 -15.67 7.36
C ALA A 190 11.97 -16.56 8.18
N ARG A 191 11.45 -17.70 8.66
CA ARG A 191 12.22 -18.76 9.34
C ARG A 191 11.74 -20.14 8.84
N PRO A 192 12.58 -20.95 8.16
CA PRO A 192 13.92 -20.60 7.65
C PRO A 192 13.87 -19.47 6.60
N GLN A 193 15.03 -18.91 6.24
CA GLN A 193 15.16 -17.80 5.27
C GLN A 193 14.91 -18.25 3.82
N TRP A 194 13.69 -18.73 3.55
CA TRP A 194 13.25 -19.12 2.20
C TRP A 194 13.15 -17.90 1.25
N ASP A 195 13.07 -16.70 1.82
CA ASP A 195 12.98 -15.40 1.15
C ASP A 195 14.35 -14.83 0.72
N ALA A 196 15.46 -15.53 0.96
CA ALA A 196 16.80 -15.02 0.70
C ALA A 196 17.02 -14.54 -0.75
N GLY A 197 16.36 -15.19 -1.72
CA GLY A 197 16.41 -14.80 -3.13
C GLY A 197 15.71 -13.47 -3.47
N PHE A 198 14.91 -12.92 -2.55
CA PHE A 198 14.15 -11.68 -2.80
C PHE A 198 15.07 -10.46 -2.73
N TRP A 199 15.93 -10.43 -1.73
CA TRP A 199 16.64 -9.22 -1.30
C TRP A 199 17.71 -8.71 -2.28
N PRO A 200 18.30 -9.52 -3.17
CA PRO A 200 19.08 -8.99 -4.29
C PRO A 200 18.27 -8.17 -5.30
N HIS A 201 16.94 -8.30 -5.31
CA HIS A 201 16.04 -7.64 -6.26
C HIS A 201 15.20 -6.51 -5.64
N TRP A 202 15.20 -6.40 -4.31
CA TRP A 202 14.26 -5.57 -3.58
C TRP A 202 14.91 -4.88 -2.39
N GLN A 203 14.59 -3.60 -2.23
CA GLN A 203 14.96 -2.79 -1.08
C GLN A 203 13.70 -2.19 -0.46
N PRO A 204 13.01 -2.89 0.47
CA PRO A 204 11.83 -2.35 1.14
C PRO A 204 12.10 -1.03 1.87
N GLY A 205 11.11 -0.15 1.88
CA GLY A 205 11.15 1.16 2.54
C GLY A 205 11.10 2.33 1.55
N GLU A 206 10.84 3.52 2.09
CA GLU A 206 10.65 4.75 1.29
C GLU A 206 11.86 5.07 0.39
N VAL A 207 13.10 4.86 0.87
CA VAL A 207 14.31 5.08 0.07
C VAL A 207 14.33 4.19 -1.18
N GLY A 208 14.13 2.87 -1.00
CA GLY A 208 14.12 1.95 -2.13
C GLY A 208 12.94 2.20 -3.09
N ALA A 209 11.81 2.69 -2.58
CA ALA A 209 10.70 3.12 -3.42
C ALA A 209 11.07 4.30 -4.34
N HIS A 210 11.79 5.29 -3.80
CA HIS A 210 12.27 6.44 -4.57
C HIS A 210 13.38 6.06 -5.56
N GLU A 211 14.30 5.16 -5.19
CA GLU A 211 15.32 4.63 -6.09
C GLU A 211 14.69 3.84 -7.25
N ALA A 212 13.71 2.97 -6.97
CA ALA A 212 12.97 2.23 -8.00
C ALA A 212 12.23 3.17 -8.95
N LEU A 213 11.65 4.26 -8.43
CA LEU A 213 11.02 5.28 -9.27
C LEU A 213 12.06 6.02 -10.13
N SER A 214 13.21 6.40 -9.57
CA SER A 214 14.28 7.08 -10.34
C SER A 214 14.75 6.20 -11.50
N VAL A 215 15.11 4.94 -11.22
CA VAL A 215 15.53 3.98 -12.23
C VAL A 215 14.47 3.81 -13.33
N PHE A 216 13.19 3.78 -12.95
CA PHE A 216 12.10 3.71 -13.91
C PHE A 216 12.00 4.96 -14.81
N LEU A 217 12.14 6.16 -14.24
CA LEU A 217 12.07 7.42 -14.98
C LEU A 217 13.26 7.63 -15.91
N ASP A 218 14.44 7.13 -15.52
CA ASP A 218 15.66 7.30 -16.29
C ASP A 218 15.62 6.51 -17.61
N ASP A 219 15.04 5.30 -17.58
CA ASP A 219 15.06 4.37 -18.72
C ASP A 219 13.67 3.82 -19.10
N ALA A 220 13.14 2.86 -18.33
CA ALA A 220 12.03 2.01 -18.74
C ALA A 220 10.72 2.77 -19.09
N VAL A 221 10.48 3.96 -18.52
CA VAL A 221 9.33 4.80 -18.86
C VAL A 221 9.32 5.21 -20.34
N ARG A 222 10.49 5.39 -20.96
CA ARG A 222 10.64 5.89 -22.34
C ARG A 222 10.16 4.92 -23.41
N GLY A 223 10.03 3.64 -23.07
CA GLY A 223 9.52 2.59 -23.95
C GLY A 223 8.38 1.79 -23.33
N TYR A 224 7.78 2.27 -22.23
CA TYR A 224 6.91 1.48 -21.36
C TYR A 224 5.80 0.74 -22.11
N LYS A 225 5.01 1.46 -22.91
CA LYS A 225 3.89 0.88 -23.69
C LYS A 225 4.33 -0.30 -24.58
N ALA A 226 5.52 -0.23 -25.18
CA ALA A 226 6.01 -1.26 -26.09
C ALA A 226 6.65 -2.46 -25.36
N GLN A 227 7.22 -2.22 -24.17
CA GLN A 227 8.02 -3.23 -23.47
C GLN A 227 7.27 -3.94 -22.34
N ARG A 228 6.22 -3.35 -21.78
CA ARG A 228 5.46 -3.88 -20.62
C ARG A 228 4.81 -5.25 -20.84
N ASP A 229 4.70 -5.70 -22.08
CA ASP A 229 4.10 -6.98 -22.44
C ASP A 229 5.14 -8.09 -22.68
N ILE A 230 6.43 -7.79 -22.50
CA ILE A 230 7.55 -8.72 -22.75
C ILE A 230 8.20 -9.10 -21.41
N PRO A 231 7.85 -10.25 -20.80
CA PRO A 231 8.34 -10.63 -19.47
C PRO A 231 9.86 -10.78 -19.36
N GLY A 232 10.54 -11.11 -20.47
CA GLY A 232 12.00 -11.23 -20.53
C GLY A 232 12.75 -9.89 -20.55
N ARG A 233 12.07 -8.75 -20.41
CA ARG A 233 12.67 -7.41 -20.38
C ARG A 233 12.39 -6.72 -19.05
N VAL A 234 13.34 -5.89 -18.62
CA VAL A 234 13.13 -4.95 -17.51
C VAL A 234 12.38 -3.72 -18.02
N GLY A 235 11.09 -3.92 -18.35
CA GLY A 235 10.25 -2.90 -19.00
C GLY A 235 9.18 -2.27 -18.09
N THR A 236 9.21 -2.52 -16.78
CA THR A 236 8.18 -2.05 -15.83
C THR A 236 8.81 -1.42 -14.59
N SER A 237 8.05 -0.61 -13.86
CA SER A 237 8.57 0.18 -12.73
C SER A 237 8.94 -0.63 -11.50
N ARG A 238 8.43 -1.87 -11.37
CA ARG A 238 8.56 -2.69 -10.16
C ARG A 238 8.09 -2.00 -8.86
N LEU A 239 7.28 -0.94 -8.95
CA LEU A 239 6.81 -0.16 -7.79
C LEU A 239 5.63 -0.78 -7.03
N SER A 240 5.08 -1.91 -7.49
CA SER A 240 3.87 -2.50 -6.90
C SER A 240 3.96 -2.81 -5.39
N PRO A 241 5.02 -3.44 -4.84
CA PRO A 241 5.09 -3.65 -3.39
C PRO A 241 5.24 -2.32 -2.61
N HIS A 242 6.03 -1.38 -3.12
CA HIS A 242 6.18 -0.05 -2.50
C HIS A 242 4.85 0.71 -2.43
N LEU A 243 4.05 0.66 -3.50
CA LEU A 243 2.70 1.24 -3.54
C LEU A 243 1.70 0.53 -2.61
N HIS A 244 1.88 -0.77 -2.37
CA HIS A 244 1.03 -1.55 -1.47
C HIS A 244 1.29 -1.22 0.00
N PHE A 245 2.56 -1.13 0.41
CA PHE A 245 2.96 -0.74 1.76
C PHE A 245 2.98 0.78 1.99
N GLY A 246 2.68 1.54 0.94
CA GLY A 246 2.62 3.00 0.98
C GLY A 246 3.96 3.65 1.29
N GLU A 247 5.05 3.03 0.85
CA GLU A 247 6.42 3.56 0.91
C GLU A 247 6.63 4.69 -0.10
N ILE A 248 5.77 4.77 -1.11
CA ILE A 248 5.63 5.91 -2.02
C ILE A 248 4.15 6.09 -2.35
N SER A 249 3.70 7.34 -2.43
CA SER A 249 2.32 7.65 -2.80
C SER A 249 2.13 7.64 -4.33
N PRO A 250 0.91 7.34 -4.83
CA PRO A 250 0.62 7.52 -6.25
C PRO A 250 0.70 8.99 -6.68
N ARG A 251 0.52 9.96 -5.77
CA ARG A 251 0.67 11.40 -6.06
C ARG A 251 2.12 11.78 -6.32
N GLN A 252 3.06 11.22 -5.57
CA GLN A 252 4.49 11.39 -5.79
C GLN A 252 4.89 10.85 -7.17
N ILE A 253 4.43 9.66 -7.54
CA ILE A 253 4.66 9.07 -8.86
C ILE A 253 4.03 9.94 -9.96
N TRP A 254 2.80 10.40 -9.77
CA TRP A 254 2.09 11.25 -10.74
C TRP A 254 2.84 12.55 -11.02
N ASN A 255 3.29 13.23 -9.98
CA ASN A 255 4.09 14.44 -10.08
C ASN A 255 5.45 14.17 -10.70
N ALA A 256 6.14 13.10 -10.30
CA ALA A 256 7.45 12.75 -10.83
C ALA A 256 7.41 12.51 -12.35
N LEU A 257 6.38 11.82 -12.86
CA LEU A 257 6.17 11.64 -14.30
C LEU A 257 5.95 12.97 -15.03
N ALA A 258 5.26 13.92 -14.40
CA ALA A 258 5.03 15.26 -14.98
C ALA A 258 6.29 16.12 -14.98
N CYS A 259 7.17 15.95 -13.98
CA CYS A 259 8.38 16.75 -13.79
C CYS A 259 9.66 16.11 -14.35
N ALA A 260 9.60 14.88 -14.88
CA ALA A 260 10.78 14.13 -15.32
C ALA A 260 11.50 14.72 -16.56
N GLY A 261 10.97 15.77 -17.20
CA GLY A 261 11.59 16.39 -18.37
C GLY A 261 11.73 15.43 -19.56
N LEU A 262 10.82 14.46 -19.67
CA LEU A 262 10.87 13.46 -20.74
C LEU A 262 10.58 14.11 -22.11
N PRO A 263 11.25 13.65 -23.19
CA PRO A 263 10.94 14.13 -24.54
C PRO A 263 9.47 13.90 -24.91
N ALA A 264 8.90 14.77 -25.75
CA ALA A 264 7.48 14.69 -26.15
C ALA A 264 7.07 13.33 -26.77
N HIS A 265 8.00 12.62 -27.44
CA HIS A 265 7.71 11.29 -27.98
C HIS A 265 7.45 10.23 -26.88
N CYS A 266 7.83 10.51 -25.62
CA CYS A 266 7.55 9.65 -24.48
C CYS A 266 6.12 9.81 -23.93
N ASP A 267 5.37 10.82 -24.39
CA ASP A 267 4.05 11.14 -23.84
C ASP A 267 3.10 9.95 -23.85
N GLU A 268 3.05 9.19 -24.96
CA GLU A 268 2.20 8.01 -25.04
C GLU A 268 2.58 6.95 -23.99
N HIS A 269 3.88 6.74 -23.76
CA HIS A 269 4.36 5.78 -22.76
C HIS A 269 4.01 6.22 -21.33
N VAL A 270 4.16 7.52 -21.03
CA VAL A 270 3.76 8.12 -19.74
C VAL A 270 2.26 8.01 -19.52
N GLN A 271 1.44 8.34 -20.53
CA GLN A 271 -0.02 8.20 -20.43
C GLN A 271 -0.44 6.74 -20.23
N HIS A 272 0.24 5.81 -20.91
CA HIS A 272 -0.02 4.39 -20.72
C HIS A 272 0.31 3.95 -19.29
N TYR A 273 1.45 4.36 -18.73
CA TYR A 273 1.79 4.08 -17.34
C TYR A 273 0.80 4.72 -16.34
N ARG A 274 0.30 5.92 -16.62
CA ARG A 274 -0.78 6.54 -15.84
C ARG A 274 -2.07 5.72 -15.85
N ASN A 275 -2.40 5.04 -16.95
CA ASN A 275 -3.54 4.13 -16.99
C ASN A 275 -3.35 2.94 -16.03
N GLU A 276 -2.13 2.47 -15.82
CA GLU A 276 -1.83 1.38 -14.89
C GLU A 276 -1.98 1.82 -13.43
N LEU A 277 -1.65 3.08 -13.11
CA LEU A 277 -2.06 3.68 -11.83
C LEU A 277 -3.59 3.73 -11.74
N GLY A 278 -4.27 4.07 -12.84
CA GLY A 278 -5.72 4.02 -12.94
C GLY A 278 -6.31 2.63 -12.65
N TRP A 279 -5.69 1.54 -13.11
CA TRP A 279 -6.13 0.17 -12.80
C TRP A 279 -6.05 -0.15 -11.31
N ARG A 280 -5.04 0.40 -10.62
CA ARG A 280 -4.95 0.33 -9.16
C ARG A 280 -6.11 1.11 -8.50
N GLU A 281 -6.36 2.35 -8.92
CA GLU A 281 -7.51 3.14 -8.42
C GLU A 281 -8.84 2.40 -8.66
N PHE A 282 -8.99 1.79 -9.84
CA PHE A 282 -10.19 1.05 -10.20
C PHE A 282 -10.39 -0.21 -9.35
N SER A 283 -9.30 -0.88 -8.96
CA SER A 283 -9.36 -2.04 -8.05
C SER A 283 -9.87 -1.63 -6.67
N HIS A 284 -9.40 -0.49 -6.14
CA HIS A 284 -9.93 0.09 -4.89
C HIS A 284 -11.39 0.53 -5.04
N HIS A 285 -11.75 1.15 -6.17
CA HIS A 285 -13.12 1.55 -6.48
C HIS A 285 -14.09 0.35 -6.47
N LEU A 286 -13.71 -0.74 -7.14
CA LEU A 286 -14.52 -1.96 -7.17
C LEU A 286 -14.68 -2.56 -5.78
N LEU A 287 -13.59 -2.73 -5.02
CA LEU A 287 -13.68 -3.30 -3.67
C LEU A 287 -14.54 -2.44 -2.73
N PHE A 288 -14.40 -1.11 -2.81
CA PHE A 288 -15.18 -0.19 -1.98
C PHE A 288 -16.68 -0.27 -2.26
N HIS A 289 -17.08 -0.25 -3.55
CA HIS A 289 -18.49 -0.26 -3.94
C HIS A 289 -19.11 -1.66 -4.00
N TYR A 290 -18.29 -2.70 -4.13
CA TYR A 290 -18.69 -4.10 -4.16
C TYR A 290 -17.93 -4.91 -3.10
N PRO A 291 -18.17 -4.65 -1.79
CA PRO A 291 -17.35 -5.19 -0.69
C PRO A 291 -17.48 -6.72 -0.50
N HIS A 292 -18.42 -7.36 -1.19
CA HIS A 292 -18.59 -8.82 -1.18
C HIS A 292 -17.62 -9.55 -2.12
N THR A 293 -16.92 -8.83 -3.01
CA THR A 293 -16.03 -9.40 -4.03
C THR A 293 -14.86 -10.26 -3.54
N PRO A 294 -14.37 -10.15 -2.29
CA PRO A 294 -13.41 -11.12 -1.77
C PRO A 294 -13.95 -12.55 -1.67
N GLU A 295 -15.26 -12.71 -1.53
CA GLU A 295 -15.90 -14.01 -1.26
C GLU A 295 -16.90 -14.44 -2.34
N ARG A 296 -17.38 -13.49 -3.14
CA ARG A 296 -18.43 -13.70 -4.14
C ARG A 296 -18.03 -13.12 -5.48
N ASN A 297 -18.48 -13.73 -6.57
CA ASN A 297 -18.21 -13.22 -7.91
C ASN A 297 -18.79 -11.81 -8.07
N LEU A 298 -18.01 -10.90 -8.68
CA LEU A 298 -18.50 -9.59 -9.07
C LEU A 298 -19.65 -9.69 -10.08
N ASP A 299 -19.60 -10.71 -10.94
CA ASP A 299 -20.63 -11.04 -11.90
C ASP A 299 -21.27 -12.39 -11.53
N ALA A 300 -22.49 -12.32 -11.01
CA ALA A 300 -23.25 -13.46 -10.50
C ALA A 300 -23.52 -14.55 -11.57
N ARG A 301 -23.33 -14.25 -12.87
CA ARG A 301 -23.42 -15.27 -13.93
C ARG A 301 -22.40 -16.40 -13.76
N PHE A 302 -21.31 -16.15 -13.05
CA PHE A 302 -20.29 -17.15 -12.77
C PHE A 302 -20.54 -17.97 -11.49
N ASP A 303 -21.60 -17.67 -10.71
CA ASP A 303 -21.89 -18.38 -9.46
C ASP A 303 -22.18 -19.87 -9.68
N GLY A 304 -22.76 -20.22 -10.84
CA GLY A 304 -23.04 -21.60 -11.24
C GLY A 304 -21.94 -22.26 -12.07
N PHE A 305 -20.74 -21.67 -12.19
CA PHE A 305 -19.69 -22.23 -13.02
C PHE A 305 -19.20 -23.58 -12.43
N ALA A 306 -19.39 -24.66 -13.20
CA ALA A 306 -19.05 -26.01 -12.78
C ALA A 306 -17.53 -26.26 -12.89
N TRP A 307 -16.77 -25.76 -11.92
CA TRP A 307 -15.33 -26.03 -11.80
C TRP A 307 -15.06 -27.53 -11.67
N ALA A 308 -13.99 -28.00 -12.28
CA ALA A 308 -13.51 -29.37 -12.08
C ALA A 308 -13.13 -29.60 -10.61
N ALA A 309 -13.27 -30.84 -10.15
CA ALA A 309 -12.80 -31.21 -8.83
C ALA A 309 -11.28 -30.97 -8.70
N PRO A 310 -10.80 -30.42 -7.57
CA PRO A 310 -9.39 -30.09 -7.41
C PRO A 310 -8.55 -31.37 -7.38
N ASP A 311 -7.61 -31.49 -8.31
CA ASP A 311 -6.58 -32.54 -8.31
C ASP A 311 -5.35 -32.05 -7.52
N PRO A 312 -5.02 -32.64 -6.35
CA PRO A 312 -3.90 -32.21 -5.54
C PRO A 312 -2.53 -32.35 -6.23
N ALA A 313 -2.36 -33.30 -7.15
CA ALA A 313 -1.13 -33.47 -7.89
C ALA A 313 -0.94 -32.36 -8.94
N LEU A 314 -2.01 -32.05 -9.70
CA LEU A 314 -1.98 -30.94 -10.66
C LEU A 314 -1.77 -29.59 -9.97
N LEU A 315 -2.46 -29.35 -8.85
CA LEU A 315 -2.27 -28.13 -8.06
C LEU A 315 -0.82 -27.99 -7.58
N ARG A 316 -0.22 -29.06 -7.05
CA ARG A 316 1.19 -29.05 -6.63
C ARG A 316 2.15 -28.85 -7.80
N ALA A 317 1.87 -29.43 -8.96
CA ALA A 317 2.68 -29.24 -10.16
C ALA A 317 2.66 -27.76 -10.60
N TRP A 318 1.49 -27.13 -10.61
CA TRP A 318 1.34 -25.70 -10.89
C TRP A 318 2.06 -24.83 -9.85
N GLN A 319 1.82 -25.04 -8.55
CA GLN A 319 2.48 -24.30 -7.47
C GLN A 319 4.01 -24.35 -7.53
N ARG A 320 4.59 -25.42 -8.10
CA ARG A 320 6.03 -25.63 -8.21
C ARG A 320 6.60 -25.32 -9.60
N GLY A 321 5.79 -24.83 -10.54
CA GLY A 321 6.22 -24.61 -11.92
C GLY A 321 6.74 -25.87 -12.60
N ARG A 322 5.95 -26.95 -12.55
CA ARG A 322 6.21 -28.27 -13.17
C ARG A 322 5.01 -28.76 -13.98
N THR A 323 4.31 -27.83 -14.61
CA THR A 323 3.14 -28.12 -15.47
C THR A 323 3.54 -28.70 -16.81
N GLY A 324 4.80 -28.49 -17.25
CA GLY A 324 5.26 -28.82 -18.59
C GLY A 324 4.99 -27.71 -19.61
N VAL A 325 4.34 -26.61 -19.21
CA VAL A 325 4.15 -25.41 -20.03
C VAL A 325 5.22 -24.38 -19.65
N PRO A 326 6.24 -24.12 -20.49
CA PRO A 326 7.43 -23.36 -20.08
C PRO A 326 7.14 -21.96 -19.54
N LEU A 327 6.20 -21.21 -20.12
CA LEU A 327 5.88 -19.85 -19.69
C LEU A 327 5.21 -19.82 -18.30
N VAL A 328 4.29 -20.76 -18.04
CA VAL A 328 3.65 -20.94 -16.73
C VAL A 328 4.69 -21.34 -15.69
N ASP A 329 5.53 -22.32 -16.03
CA ASP A 329 6.56 -22.82 -15.14
C ASP A 329 7.60 -21.75 -14.80
N ALA A 330 7.99 -20.91 -15.76
CA ALA A 330 8.87 -19.77 -15.54
C ALA A 330 8.23 -18.75 -14.57
N GLY A 331 6.96 -18.41 -14.76
CA GLY A 331 6.24 -17.49 -13.87
C GLY A 331 6.18 -18.00 -12.43
N MET A 332 5.76 -19.25 -12.24
CA MET A 332 5.64 -19.83 -10.89
C MET A 332 7.00 -19.93 -10.18
N ARG A 333 8.09 -20.16 -10.93
CA ARG A 333 9.46 -20.11 -10.39
C ARG A 333 9.92 -18.69 -10.08
N GLU A 334 9.60 -17.71 -10.93
CA GLU A 334 9.88 -16.28 -10.66
C GLU A 334 9.19 -15.82 -9.37
N LEU A 335 7.91 -16.16 -9.21
CA LEU A 335 7.13 -15.87 -8.01
C LEU A 335 7.80 -16.44 -6.76
N TRP A 336 8.23 -17.70 -6.81
CA TRP A 336 8.87 -18.35 -5.67
C TRP A 336 10.25 -17.77 -5.35
N HIS A 337 11.06 -17.44 -6.36
CA HIS A 337 12.44 -16.99 -6.16
C HIS A 337 12.56 -15.50 -5.87
N THR A 338 11.62 -14.67 -6.34
CA THR A 338 11.72 -13.21 -6.25
C THR A 338 10.56 -12.57 -5.50
N GLY A 339 9.50 -13.31 -5.17
CA GLY A 339 8.32 -12.77 -4.51
C GLY A 339 7.46 -11.89 -5.41
N TRP A 340 7.75 -11.89 -6.72
CA TRP A 340 7.07 -11.10 -7.72
C TRP A 340 6.96 -11.89 -9.02
N MET A 341 5.96 -11.54 -9.83
CA MET A 341 5.77 -12.12 -11.15
C MET A 341 5.35 -11.00 -12.11
N HIS A 342 5.84 -11.04 -13.33
CA HIS A 342 5.45 -10.09 -14.37
C HIS A 342 3.94 -10.15 -14.66
N ASN A 343 3.26 -9.00 -14.83
CA ASN A 343 1.79 -8.95 -14.98
C ASN A 343 1.27 -9.83 -16.13
N ARG A 344 1.93 -9.82 -17.29
CA ARG A 344 1.57 -10.67 -18.43
C ARG A 344 1.65 -12.18 -18.15
N VAL A 345 2.45 -12.59 -17.15
CA VAL A 345 2.60 -13.99 -16.75
C VAL A 345 1.64 -14.35 -15.59
N ARG A 346 1.13 -13.35 -14.87
CA ARG A 346 0.04 -13.54 -13.88
C ARG A 346 -1.31 -13.78 -14.55
N MET A 347 -1.53 -13.16 -15.71
CA MET A 347 -2.66 -13.42 -16.60
C MET A 347 -2.50 -14.77 -17.28
#